data_AF-A0A7T7KM95-F1
#
_entry.id   AF-A0A7T7KM95-F1
#
_cell.length_a   1.000
_cell.length_b   1.000
_cell.length_c   1.000
_cell.angle_alpha   90.00
_cell.angle_beta   90.00
_cell.angle_gamma   90.00
#
_symmetry.space_group_name_H-M   'P 1'
#
loop_
_entity.id
_entity.type
_entity.pdbx_description
1 polymer ?
#
loop_
_entity_poly.entity_id
_entity_poly.type
_entity_poly.pdbx_seq_one_letter_code
_entity_poly.pdbx_strand_id
1 'polypeptide(L)'
;MKPLITISRTIDRLNEFIGHSVSWLLLVAVLVSAGNAVSRKLFSLSSNAMLELQWYLYGAVFMLAAAYALLKNEHIRIDILSSSWSKRTRDWIDLILHTIFLVPFAGMMIYLAWPWFWRSFESGEHSTNAGGLILWPAKSFILIGFILLLLQAFSEIIKRAAVISGHLKENDHLYSDAGNAAHMMTEDRPND
;
A
#
# COMPACT_ATOMS: atom_id res chain seq x y z
N MET A 1 24.60 -11.68 0.29
CA MET A 1 23.19 -11.94 -0.09
C MET A 1 22.30 -12.35 1.08
N LYS A 2 22.65 -13.38 1.88
CA LYS A 2 21.83 -13.82 3.04
C LYS A 2 21.30 -12.70 3.96
N PRO A 3 22.12 -11.73 4.45
CA PRO A 3 21.60 -10.68 5.33
C PRO A 3 20.58 -9.76 4.66
N LEU A 4 20.77 -9.42 3.38
CA LEU A 4 19.84 -8.57 2.63
C LEU A 4 18.48 -9.26 2.45
N ILE A 5 18.48 -10.56 2.15
CA ILE A 5 17.25 -11.36 2.03
C ILE A 5 16.50 -11.40 3.37
N THR A 6 17.21 -11.52 4.50
CA THR A 6 16.60 -11.46 5.84
C THR A 6 15.96 -10.10 6.13
N ILE A 7 16.60 -9.00 5.72
CA ILE A 7 16.03 -7.65 5.85
C ILE A 7 14.75 -7.55 5.03
N SER A 8 14.78 -7.96 3.77
CA SER A 8 13.60 -8.00 2.88
C SER A 8 12.43 -8.78 3.50
N ARG A 9 12.69 -9.99 4.03
CA ARG A 9 11.65 -10.79 4.72
C ARG A 9 11.07 -10.10 5.95
N THR A 10 11.88 -9.32 6.67
CA THR A 10 11.40 -8.55 7.83
C THR A 10 10.46 -7.42 7.38
N ILE A 11 10.82 -6.72 6.30
CA ILE A 11 9.98 -5.67 5.70
C ILE A 11 8.65 -6.26 5.20
N ASP A 12 8.72 -7.40 4.51
CA ASP A 12 7.52 -8.08 3.99
C ASP A 12 6.56 -8.45 5.14
N ARG A 13 7.07 -9.00 6.25
CA ARG A 13 6.25 -9.31 7.44
C ARG A 13 5.64 -8.07 8.08
N LEU A 14 6.38 -6.97 8.14
CA LEU A 14 5.87 -5.71 8.66
C LEU A 14 4.70 -5.22 7.81
N ASN A 15 4.86 -5.19 6.48
CA ASN A 15 3.82 -4.75 5.56
C ASN A 15 2.63 -5.71 5.52
N GLU A 16 2.84 -7.01 5.69
CA GLU A 16 1.76 -8.00 5.82
C GLU A 16 0.95 -7.79 7.11
N PHE A 17 1.62 -7.55 8.25
CA PHE A 17 0.95 -7.23 9.50
C PHE A 17 0.14 -5.94 9.40
N ILE A 18 0.72 -4.88 8.83
CA ILE A 18 0.03 -3.61 8.63
C ILE A 18 -1.15 -3.80 7.66
N GLY A 19 -0.95 -4.48 6.53
CA GLY A 19 -2.01 -4.74 5.55
C GLY A 19 -3.20 -5.47 6.14
N HIS A 20 -2.97 -6.53 6.94
CA HIS A 20 -4.05 -7.21 7.66
C HIS A 20 -4.72 -6.31 8.70
N SER A 21 -3.95 -5.50 9.42
CA SER A 21 -4.50 -4.57 10.43
C SER A 21 -5.36 -3.46 9.81
N VAL A 22 -5.05 -3.03 8.60
CA VAL A 22 -5.80 -2.01 7.86
C VAL A 22 -7.24 -2.45 7.55
N SER A 23 -7.52 -3.75 7.46
CA SER A 23 -8.89 -4.25 7.28
C SER A 23 -9.85 -3.81 8.40
N TRP A 24 -9.37 -3.75 9.64
CA TRP A 24 -10.13 -3.24 10.77
C TRP A 24 -10.36 -1.73 10.67
N LEU A 25 -9.38 -0.98 10.18
CA LEU A 25 -9.51 0.45 9.95
C LEU A 25 -10.54 0.75 8.88
N LEU A 26 -10.60 -0.06 7.81
CA LEU A 26 -11.64 0.02 6.79
C LEU A 26 -13.02 -0.25 7.37
N LEU A 27 -13.16 -1.25 8.24
CA LEU A 27 -14.43 -1.51 8.94
C LEU A 27 -14.88 -0.28 9.75
N VAL A 28 -13.96 0.33 10.50
CA VAL A 28 -14.25 1.59 11.22
C VAL A 28 -14.66 2.70 10.26
N ALA A 29 -13.97 2.88 9.13
CA ALA A 29 -14.33 3.87 8.12
C ALA A 29 -15.76 3.67 7.59
N VAL A 30 -16.13 2.42 7.30
CA VAL A 30 -17.48 2.07 6.85
C VAL A 30 -18.52 2.36 7.93
N LEU A 31 -18.26 2.02 9.19
CA LEU A 31 -19.18 2.30 10.30
C LEU A 31 -19.37 3.80 10.53
N VAL A 32 -18.31 4.60 10.46
CA VAL A 32 -18.39 6.06 10.55
C VAL A 32 -19.18 6.63 9.37
N SER A 33 -18.99 6.09 8.16
CA SER A 33 -19.75 6.45 6.96
C SER A 33 -21.23 6.13 7.07
N ALA A 34 -21.57 4.92 7.49
CA ALA A 34 -22.95 4.51 7.72
C ALA A 34 -23.61 5.33 8.83
N GLY A 35 -22.92 5.53 9.95
CA GLY A 35 -23.43 6.33 11.08
C GLY A 35 -23.74 7.78 10.68
N ASN A 36 -22.84 8.42 9.93
CA ASN A 36 -23.09 9.77 9.43
C ASN A 36 -24.26 9.82 8.44
N ALA A 37 -24.37 8.83 7.54
CA ALA A 37 -25.49 8.75 6.59
C ALA A 37 -26.84 8.55 7.30
N VAL A 38 -26.90 7.67 8.29
CA VAL A 38 -28.09 7.44 9.13
C VAL A 38 -28.45 8.70 9.90
N SER A 39 -27.48 9.36 10.54
CA SER A 39 -27.69 10.61 11.27
C SER A 39 -28.31 11.70 10.39
N ARG A 40 -27.74 11.86 9.19
CA ARG A 40 -28.23 12.85 8.23
C ARG A 40 -29.64 12.54 7.73
N LYS A 41 -29.98 11.26 7.56
CA LYS A 41 -31.28 10.84 7.03
C LYS A 41 -32.40 10.84 8.08
N LEU A 42 -32.10 10.43 9.31
CA LEU A 42 -33.10 10.28 10.37
C LEU A 42 -33.24 11.52 11.25
N PHE A 43 -32.14 12.23 11.50
CA PHE A 43 -32.11 13.34 12.46
C PHE A 43 -31.84 14.70 11.81
N SER A 44 -31.61 14.74 10.48
CA SER A 44 -31.20 15.97 9.76
C SER A 44 -29.94 16.64 10.32
N LEU A 45 -29.13 15.89 11.08
CA LEU A 45 -27.87 16.34 11.67
C LEU A 45 -26.72 15.90 10.75
N SER A 46 -25.93 16.86 10.28
CA SER A 46 -24.72 16.64 9.50
C SER A 46 -23.53 17.29 10.19
N SER A 47 -22.49 16.51 10.49
CA SER A 47 -21.26 17.02 11.10
C SER A 47 -20.13 17.02 10.08
N ASN A 48 -19.54 18.19 9.84
CA ASN A 48 -18.35 18.31 8.99
C ASN A 48 -17.16 17.54 9.56
N ALA A 49 -17.03 17.48 10.89
CA ALA A 49 -15.98 16.70 11.55
C ALA A 49 -16.11 15.19 11.26
N MET A 50 -17.35 14.66 11.27
CA MET A 50 -17.58 13.26 10.92
C MET A 50 -17.32 12.99 9.44
N LEU A 51 -17.64 13.94 8.57
CA LEU A 51 -17.26 13.84 7.16
C LEU A 51 -15.74 13.81 7.03
N GLU A 52 -15.02 14.79 7.56
CA GLU A 52 -13.55 14.82 7.51
C GLU A 52 -12.89 13.57 8.08
N LEU A 53 -13.42 13.03 9.19
CA LEU A 53 -12.94 11.78 9.76
C LEU A 53 -13.02 10.63 8.73
N GLN A 54 -14.09 10.56 7.93
CA GLN A 54 -14.20 9.55 6.87
C GLN A 54 -13.09 9.73 5.83
N TRP A 55 -12.84 10.96 5.36
CA TRP A 55 -11.76 11.24 4.42
C TRP A 55 -10.40 10.85 4.99
N TYR A 56 -10.17 11.11 6.28
CA TYR A 56 -8.92 10.75 6.96
C TYR A 56 -8.75 9.23 7.05
N LEU A 57 -9.81 8.52 7.43
CA LEU A 57 -9.79 7.06 7.54
C LEU A 57 -9.63 6.38 6.17
N TYR A 58 -10.32 6.87 5.13
CA TYR A 58 -10.14 6.35 3.77
C TYR A 58 -8.73 6.62 3.23
N GLY A 59 -8.22 7.83 3.45
CA GLY A 59 -6.83 8.17 3.12
C GLY A 59 -5.84 7.28 3.88
N ALA A 60 -6.05 7.05 5.17
CA ALA A 60 -5.21 6.17 5.98
C ALA A 60 -5.23 4.73 5.47
N VAL A 61 -6.41 4.17 5.17
CA VAL A 61 -6.53 2.82 4.59
C VAL A 61 -5.74 2.73 3.29
N PHE A 62 -5.92 3.68 2.37
CA PHE A 62 -5.20 3.67 1.10
C PHE A 62 -3.68 3.77 1.28
N MET A 63 -3.23 4.74 2.07
CA MET A 63 -1.80 5.00 2.26
C MET A 63 -1.08 3.85 2.97
N LEU A 64 -1.72 3.23 3.97
CA LEU A 64 -1.13 2.11 4.71
C LEU A 64 -1.22 0.78 3.93
N ALA A 65 -2.24 0.59 3.09
CA ALA A 65 -2.37 -0.60 2.25
C ALA A 65 -1.47 -0.55 1.00
N ALA A 66 -1.00 0.63 0.56
CA ALA A 66 -0.21 0.78 -0.66
C ALA A 66 1.04 -0.11 -0.69
N ALA A 67 1.79 -0.16 0.42
CA ALA A 67 2.97 -1.00 0.54
C ALA A 67 2.62 -2.51 0.52
N TYR A 68 1.50 -2.89 1.14
CA TYR A 68 0.99 -4.26 1.11
C TYR A 68 0.54 -4.68 -0.29
N ALA A 69 -0.13 -3.79 -1.03
CA ALA A 69 -0.51 -4.03 -2.43
C ALA A 69 0.72 -4.20 -3.34
N LEU A 70 1.82 -3.49 -3.04
CA LEU A 70 3.09 -3.70 -3.74
C LEU A 70 3.70 -5.07 -3.41
N LEU A 71 3.70 -5.46 -2.12
CA LEU A 71 4.14 -6.79 -1.67
C LEU A 71 3.37 -7.92 -2.36
N LYS A 72 2.05 -7.81 -2.44
CA LYS A 72 1.19 -8.80 -3.10
C LYS A 72 1.23 -8.71 -4.63
N ASN A 73 1.93 -7.71 -5.16
CA ASN A 73 2.11 -7.52 -6.60
C ASN A 73 0.77 -7.35 -7.34
N GLU A 74 -0.24 -6.83 -6.62
CA GLU A 74 -1.60 -6.55 -7.10
C GLU A 74 -1.70 -5.23 -7.86
N HIS A 75 -0.57 -4.55 -8.09
CA HIS A 75 -0.55 -3.43 -9.01
C HIS A 75 -0.96 -3.96 -10.38
N ILE A 76 -2.00 -3.34 -10.97
CA ILE A 76 -2.47 -3.65 -12.32
C ILE A 76 -1.28 -3.45 -13.26
N ARG A 77 -0.56 -4.54 -13.52
CA ARG A 77 0.45 -4.56 -14.56
C ARG A 77 -0.31 -4.54 -15.88
N ILE A 78 0.33 -4.00 -16.90
CA ILE A 78 -0.21 -4.11 -18.26
C ILE A 78 -0.05 -5.59 -18.63
N ASP A 79 -0.97 -6.43 -18.17
CA ASP A 79 -0.92 -7.90 -18.26
C ASP A 79 -0.88 -8.37 -19.72
N ILE A 80 -1.43 -7.55 -20.62
CA ILE A 80 -1.37 -7.77 -22.07
C ILE A 80 0.06 -7.70 -22.61
N LEU A 81 0.89 -6.78 -22.09
CA LEU A 81 2.27 -6.61 -22.56
C LEU A 81 3.22 -7.60 -21.87
N SER A 82 2.98 -7.88 -20.58
CA SER A 82 3.89 -8.67 -19.75
C SER A 82 3.74 -10.19 -19.91
N SER A 83 2.61 -10.66 -20.43
CA SER A 83 2.32 -12.09 -20.64
C SER A 83 3.25 -12.78 -21.64
N SER A 84 3.81 -12.03 -22.59
CA SER A 84 4.73 -12.53 -23.62
C SER A 84 6.22 -12.46 -23.23
N TRP A 85 6.55 -11.83 -22.10
CA TRP A 85 7.94 -11.62 -21.69
C TRP A 85 8.49 -12.78 -20.89
N SER A 86 9.78 -13.09 -21.11
CA SER A 86 10.49 -14.04 -20.27
C SER A 86 10.56 -13.53 -18.82
N LYS A 87 10.54 -14.45 -17.86
CA LYS A 87 10.58 -14.10 -16.43
C LYS A 87 11.81 -13.28 -16.05
N ARG A 88 12.97 -13.61 -16.64
CA ARG A 88 14.21 -12.85 -16.45
C ARG A 88 14.09 -11.42 -16.97
N THR A 89 13.42 -11.21 -18.11
CA THR A 89 13.13 -9.87 -18.64
C THR A 89 12.23 -9.10 -17.67
N ARG A 90 11.20 -9.75 -17.13
CA ARG A 90 10.28 -9.14 -16.16
C ARG A 90 11.02 -8.67 -14.90
N ASP A 91 11.85 -9.53 -14.31
CA ASP A 91 12.62 -9.17 -13.10
C ASP A 91 13.60 -8.01 -13.34
N TRP A 92 14.21 -7.94 -14.53
CA TRP A 92 15.08 -6.81 -14.91
C TRP A 92 14.30 -5.51 -15.07
N ILE A 93 13.18 -5.53 -15.80
CA ILE A 93 12.33 -4.35 -15.99
C ILE A 93 11.84 -3.85 -14.64
N ASP A 94 11.32 -4.77 -13.85
CA ASP A 94 10.83 -4.47 -12.52
C ASP A 94 11.94 -3.87 -11.63
N LEU A 95 13.15 -4.45 -11.61
CA LEU A 95 14.30 -3.92 -10.88
C LEU A 95 14.63 -2.48 -11.31
N ILE A 96 14.66 -2.22 -12.62
CA ILE A 96 14.93 -0.89 -13.19
C ILE A 96 13.82 0.09 -12.78
N LEU A 97 12.55 -0.30 -12.94
CA LEU A 97 11.41 0.57 -12.64
C LEU A 97 11.34 0.92 -11.15
N HIS A 98 11.61 -0.04 -10.27
CA HIS A 98 11.61 0.22 -8.83
C HIS A 98 12.77 1.15 -8.44
N THR A 99 13.94 0.95 -9.05
CA THR A 99 15.14 1.73 -8.74
C THR A 99 15.08 3.16 -9.28
N ILE A 100 14.60 3.36 -10.52
CA ILE A 100 14.64 4.65 -11.21
C ILE A 100 13.37 5.48 -10.97
N PHE A 101 12.22 4.84 -10.79
CA PHE A 101 10.95 5.56 -10.63
C PHE A 101 10.43 5.47 -9.20
N LEU A 102 10.21 4.26 -8.68
CA LEU A 102 9.52 4.10 -7.39
C LEU A 102 10.32 4.64 -6.21
N VAL A 103 11.61 4.29 -6.11
CA VAL A 103 12.47 4.72 -4.99
C VAL A 103 12.66 6.25 -5.00
N PRO A 104 13.03 6.90 -6.11
CA PRO A 104 13.16 8.37 -6.14
C PRO A 104 11.82 9.07 -5.88
N PHE A 105 10.72 8.55 -6.43
CA PHE A 105 9.39 9.12 -6.18
C PHE A 105 9.00 9.03 -4.70
N ALA A 106 9.05 7.83 -4.10
CA ALA A 106 8.68 7.64 -2.70
C ALA A 106 9.62 8.43 -1.78
N GLY A 107 10.93 8.44 -2.06
CA GLY A 107 11.90 9.26 -1.32
C GLY A 107 11.61 10.76 -1.41
N MET A 108 11.28 11.28 -2.59
CA MET A 108 10.90 12.68 -2.78
C MET A 108 9.61 13.01 -2.02
N MET A 109 8.61 12.12 -2.07
CA MET A 109 7.35 12.31 -1.34
C MET A 109 7.59 12.36 0.17
N ILE A 110 8.47 11.52 0.72
CA ILE A 110 8.84 11.58 2.15
C ILE A 110 9.55 12.90 2.46
N TYR A 111 10.50 13.32 1.61
CA TYR A 111 11.24 14.57 1.79
C TYR A 111 10.31 15.79 1.84
N LEU A 112 9.29 15.83 0.98
CA LEU A 112 8.29 16.89 0.98
C LEU A 112 7.28 16.76 2.12
N ALA A 113 6.83 15.54 2.43
CA ALA A 113 5.82 15.27 3.43
C ALA A 113 6.33 15.51 4.86
N TRP A 114 7.62 15.29 5.13
CA TRP A 114 8.20 15.45 6.47
C TRP A 114 8.01 16.87 7.06
N PRO A 115 8.51 17.96 6.43
CA PRO A 115 8.32 19.32 6.95
C PRO A 115 6.86 19.79 6.86
N TRP A 116 6.05 19.18 5.97
CA TRP A 116 4.62 19.47 5.87
C TRP A 116 3.83 18.88 7.03
N PHE A 117 4.14 17.64 7.43
CA PHE A 117 3.61 16.99 8.62
C PHE A 117 4.08 17.71 9.89
N TRP A 118 5.39 17.93 10.01
CA TRP A 118 5.99 18.47 11.24
C TRP A 118 5.42 19.84 11.61
N ARG A 119 5.28 20.74 10.64
CA ARG A 119 4.64 22.05 10.85
C ARG A 119 3.19 21.93 11.34
N SER A 120 2.44 20.96 10.81
CA SER A 120 1.04 20.73 11.21
C SER A 120 0.94 20.18 12.62
N PHE A 121 1.88 19.31 12.99
CA PHE A 121 1.98 18.72 14.33
C PHE A 121 2.31 19.78 15.38
N GLU A 122 3.32 20.63 15.14
CA GLU A 122 3.73 21.68 16.08
C GLU A 122 2.68 22.80 16.21
N SER A 123 2.08 23.22 15.09
CA SER A 123 1.11 24.32 15.10
C SER A 123 -0.29 23.92 15.57
N GLY A 124 -0.58 22.61 15.66
CA GLY A 124 -1.93 22.12 15.93
C GLY A 124 -2.92 22.54 14.84
N GLU A 125 -2.50 22.50 13.58
CA GLU A 125 -3.28 23.01 12.44
C GLU A 125 -4.66 22.34 12.34
N HIS A 126 -5.71 23.16 12.28
CA HIS A 126 -7.09 22.70 12.12
C HIS A 126 -7.60 22.94 10.69
N SER A 127 -8.51 22.06 10.24
CA SER A 127 -9.25 22.26 9.01
C SER A 127 -10.03 23.58 9.02
N THR A 128 -10.10 24.24 7.86
CA THR A 128 -10.84 25.49 7.66
C THR A 128 -12.36 25.30 7.64
N ASN A 129 -12.85 24.05 7.62
CA ASN A 129 -14.27 23.78 7.70
C ASN A 129 -14.81 24.08 9.10
N ALA A 130 -16.08 24.46 9.18
CA ALA A 130 -16.75 24.69 10.47
C ALA A 130 -16.79 23.39 11.29
N GLY A 131 -16.15 23.38 12.46
CA GLY A 131 -15.97 22.19 13.29
C GLY A 131 -14.86 21.24 12.79
N GLY A 132 -13.92 21.73 11.99
CA GLY A 132 -12.87 20.95 11.34
C GLY A 132 -11.91 20.25 12.31
N LEU A 133 -11.43 19.07 11.90
CA LEU A 133 -10.50 18.26 12.67
C LEU A 133 -9.07 18.81 12.61
N ILE A 134 -8.26 18.38 13.56
CA ILE A 134 -6.81 18.61 13.52
C ILE A 134 -6.21 17.81 12.36
N LEU A 135 -5.35 18.44 11.56
CA LEU A 135 -4.91 17.91 10.27
C LEU A 135 -3.73 16.94 10.36
N TRP A 136 -2.88 17.07 11.38
CA TRP A 136 -1.65 16.28 11.49
C TRP A 136 -1.87 14.76 11.41
N PRO A 137 -2.96 14.14 11.92
CA PRO A 137 -3.17 12.71 11.79
C PRO A 137 -3.27 12.27 10.33
N ALA A 138 -4.05 12.99 9.51
CA ALA A 138 -4.15 12.72 8.08
C ALA A 138 -2.78 12.85 7.38
N LYS A 139 -2.04 13.91 7.70
CA LYS A 139 -0.69 14.13 7.14
C LYS A 139 0.30 13.05 7.57
N SER A 140 0.17 12.54 8.80
CA SER A 140 1.01 11.46 9.32
C SER A 140 0.79 10.16 8.56
N PHE A 141 -0.46 9.81 8.22
CA PHE A 141 -0.75 8.61 7.44
C PHE A 141 -0.16 8.67 6.04
N ILE A 142 -0.14 9.85 5.41
CA ILE A 142 0.52 10.04 4.13
C ILE A 142 2.03 9.79 4.26
N LEU A 143 2.67 10.42 5.25
CA LEU A 143 4.10 10.25 5.50
C LEU A 143 4.46 8.78 5.79
N ILE A 144 3.74 8.13 6.70
CA ILE A 144 3.94 6.72 7.07
C ILE A 144 3.73 5.82 5.84
N GLY A 145 2.67 6.05 5.06
CA GLY A 145 2.39 5.27 3.86
C GLY A 145 3.53 5.30 2.84
N PHE A 146 4.12 6.49 2.59
CA PHE A 146 5.28 6.59 1.71
C PHE A 146 6.55 5.96 2.29
N ILE A 147 6.77 6.04 3.61
CA ILE A 147 7.87 5.35 4.27
C ILE A 147 7.73 3.83 4.08
N LEU A 148 6.55 3.27 4.34
CA LEU A 148 6.28 1.84 4.15
C LEU A 148 6.44 1.42 2.69
N LEU A 149 5.98 2.25 1.76
CA LEU A 149 6.11 2.00 0.32
C LEU A 149 7.58 1.99 -0.11
N LEU A 150 8.39 2.93 0.39
CA LEU A 150 9.82 2.98 0.11
C LEU A 150 10.55 1.75 0.68
N LEU A 151 10.22 1.34 1.90
CA LEU A 151 10.76 0.11 2.49
C LEU A 151 10.40 -1.11 1.64
N GLN A 152 9.14 -1.23 1.21
CA GLN A 152 8.72 -2.34 0.35
C GLN A 152 9.45 -2.30 -1.00
N ALA A 153 9.66 -1.11 -1.59
CA ALA A 153 10.40 -0.97 -2.83
C ALA A 153 11.83 -1.53 -2.70
N PHE A 154 12.52 -1.26 -1.60
CA PHE A 154 13.83 -1.86 -1.32
C PHE A 154 13.74 -3.38 -1.14
N SER A 155 12.70 -3.90 -0.49
CA SER A 155 12.46 -5.34 -0.38
C SER A 155 12.35 -6.00 -1.76
N GLU A 156 11.54 -5.43 -2.66
CA GLU A 156 11.36 -5.95 -4.02
C GLU A 156 12.64 -5.87 -4.86
N ILE A 157 13.41 -4.79 -4.73
CA ILE A 157 14.72 -4.64 -5.40
C ILE A 157 15.68 -5.75 -4.93
N ILE A 158 15.77 -6.00 -3.63
CA ILE A 158 16.64 -7.05 -3.06
C ILE A 158 16.23 -8.43 -3.58
N LYS A 159 14.93 -8.74 -3.57
CA LYS A 159 14.40 -10.04 -4.03
C LYS A 159 14.72 -10.27 -5.50
N ARG A 160 14.45 -9.28 -6.36
CA ARG A 160 14.74 -9.37 -7.81
C ARG A 160 16.23 -9.45 -8.11
N ALA A 161 17.06 -8.67 -7.41
CA ALA A 161 18.51 -8.77 -7.55
C ALA A 161 19.03 -10.16 -7.14
N ALA A 162 18.46 -10.77 -6.09
CA ALA A 162 18.83 -12.11 -5.64
C ALA A 162 18.44 -13.21 -6.64
N VAL A 163 17.26 -13.08 -7.28
CA VAL A 163 16.80 -13.97 -8.35
C VAL A 163 17.72 -13.87 -9.58
N ILE A 164 18.01 -12.64 -10.05
CA ILE A 164 18.90 -12.40 -11.20
C ILE A 164 20.31 -12.94 -10.94
N SER A 165 20.78 -12.85 -9.69
CA SER A 165 22.09 -13.35 -9.27
C SER A 165 22.14 -14.86 -8.99
N GLY A 166 21.03 -15.59 -9.16
CA GLY A 166 20.95 -17.04 -8.92
C GLY A 166 21.05 -17.46 -7.45
N HIS A 167 20.90 -16.53 -6.50
CA HIS A 167 21.03 -16.79 -5.06
C HIS A 167 19.70 -17.18 -4.39
N LEU A 168 18.58 -16.97 -5.07
CA LEU A 168 17.26 -17.42 -4.66
C LEU A 168 16.72 -18.35 -5.74
N LYS A 169 16.20 -19.53 -5.37
CA LYS A 169 15.47 -20.37 -6.31
C LYS A 169 14.12 -19.72 -6.61
N GLU A 170 13.76 -19.70 -7.87
CA GLU A 170 12.59 -19.04 -8.45
C GLU A 170 11.24 -19.44 -7.81
N ASN A 171 11.19 -20.56 -7.07
CA ASN A 171 9.98 -21.14 -6.49
C ASN A 171 9.69 -20.71 -5.03
N ASP A 172 10.55 -19.91 -4.39
CA ASP A 172 10.31 -19.42 -3.02
C ASP A 172 9.37 -18.18 -3.07
N HIS A 173 8.07 -18.45 -3.18
CA HIS A 173 6.95 -17.57 -2.77
C HIS A 173 6.81 -16.15 -3.34
N LEU A 174 7.49 -15.77 -4.43
CA LEU A 174 7.33 -14.41 -5.00
C LEU A 174 6.06 -14.20 -5.85
N TYR A 175 5.29 -15.26 -6.16
CA TYR A 175 4.15 -15.22 -7.09
C TYR A 175 2.97 -16.17 -6.74
N SER A 176 2.93 -16.75 -5.54
CA SER A 176 2.06 -17.90 -5.23
C SER A 176 0.55 -17.62 -5.27
N ASP A 177 0.07 -16.42 -4.93
CA ASP A 177 -1.33 -16.31 -4.50
C ASP A 177 -2.30 -15.72 -5.53
N ALA A 178 -1.82 -14.92 -6.49
CA ALA A 178 -2.68 -14.36 -7.55
C ALA A 178 -2.83 -15.31 -8.75
N GLY A 179 -1.79 -16.09 -9.07
CA GLY A 179 -1.81 -17.07 -10.16
C GLY A 179 -2.63 -18.32 -9.83
N ASN A 180 -2.58 -18.78 -8.57
CA ASN A 180 -3.31 -19.98 -8.14
C ASN A 180 -4.83 -19.79 -8.11
N ALA A 181 -5.34 -18.57 -7.88
CA ALA A 181 -6.78 -18.31 -7.94
C ALA A 181 -7.32 -18.45 -9.38
N ALA A 182 -6.59 -17.92 -10.37
CA ALA A 182 -6.94 -18.07 -11.78
C ALA A 182 -6.77 -19.51 -12.27
N HIS A 183 -5.71 -20.21 -11.83
CA HIS A 183 -5.49 -21.62 -12.17
C HIS A 183 -6.56 -22.55 -11.56
N MET A 184 -6.93 -22.35 -10.28
CA MET A 184 -8.03 -23.08 -9.63
C MET A 184 -9.37 -22.86 -10.33
N MET A 185 -9.64 -21.64 -10.81
CA MET A 185 -10.89 -21.35 -11.54
C MET A 185 -10.93 -21.96 -12.95
N THR A 186 -9.78 -22.29 -13.53
CA THR A 186 -9.70 -22.94 -14.86
C THR A 186 -9.64 -24.46 -14.79
N GLU A 187 -9.21 -25.03 -13.67
CA GLU A 187 -9.01 -26.48 -13.50
C GLU A 187 -10.29 -27.20 -13.04
N ASP A 188 -11.30 -26.46 -12.57
CA ASP A 188 -12.61 -27.00 -12.16
C ASP A 188 -13.68 -26.96 -13.26
N ARG A 189 -13.26 -26.91 -14.54
CA ARG A 189 -14.18 -27.24 -15.64
C ARG A 189 -14.10 -28.75 -15.88
N PRO A 190 -15.10 -29.54 -15.46
CA PRO A 190 -15.20 -30.91 -15.95
C PRO A 190 -15.24 -30.86 -17.47
N ASN A 191 -14.40 -31.68 -18.10
CA ASN A 191 -14.36 -31.84 -19.54
C ASN A 191 -15.72 -32.39 -20.01
N ASP A 192 -16.60 -31.49 -20.48
CA ASP A 192 -17.74 -31.80 -21.34
C ASP A 192 -17.34 -31.63 -22.82
#